data_AF-A0A957JS35-F1
#
_entry.id   AF-A0A957JS35-F1
#
_cell.length_a   1.000
_cell.length_b   1.000
_cell.length_c   1.000
_cell.angle_alpha   90.00
_cell.angle_beta   90.00
_cell.angle_gamma   90.00
#
_symmetry.space_group_name_H-M   'P 1'
#
loop_
_entity.id
_entity.type
_entity.pdbx_description
1 polymer ?
#
loop_
_entity_poly.entity_id
_entity_poly.type
_entity_poly.pdbx_seq_one_letter_code
_entity_poly.pdbx_strand_id
1 'polypeptide(L)' 'MSELLNRREVVAALLQERGDLLVVAGLGAPAYDVAACGDSPRDFPLWGAMGGAAMIGLGLALAQPQQRVLVLT' A
#
# COMPACT_ATOMS: atom_id res chain seq x y z
N MET A 1 -15.65 22.88 -8.63
CA MET A 1 -14.91 21.87 -7.85
C MET A 1 -13.87 21.24 -8.77
N SER A 2 -12.70 20.87 -8.26
CA SER A 2 -11.74 20.10 -9.06
C SER A 2 -12.28 18.67 -9.17
N GLU A 3 -12.38 18.14 -10.39
CA GLU A 3 -12.77 16.74 -10.67
C GLU A 3 -11.61 15.75 -10.41
N LEU A 4 -10.50 16.22 -9.82
CA LEU A 4 -9.32 15.41 -9.57
C LEU A 4 -9.37 14.78 -8.17
N LEU A 5 -8.96 13.53 -8.09
CA LEU A 5 -8.79 12.83 -6.82
C LEU A 5 -7.55 13.33 -6.09
N ASN A 6 -7.70 13.70 -4.82
CA ASN A 6 -6.56 13.94 -3.94
C ASN A 6 -5.97 12.59 -3.53
N ARG A 7 -4.73 12.34 -3.92
CA ARG A 7 -4.03 11.08 -3.70
C ARG A 7 -4.02 10.62 -2.24
N ARG A 8 -3.76 11.53 -1.29
CA ARG A 8 -3.71 11.18 0.13
C ARG A 8 -5.08 10.89 0.71
N GLU A 9 -6.10 11.62 0.28
CA GLU A 9 -7.48 11.35 0.68
C GLU A 9 -7.96 10.00 0.15
N VAL A 10 -7.60 9.65 -1.09
CA VAL A 10 -7.90 8.32 -1.66
C VAL A 10 -7.20 7.21 -0.87
N VAL A 11 -5.90 7.35 -0.59
CA VAL A 11 -5.16 6.33 0.18
C VAL A 11 -5.72 6.20 1.60
N ALA A 12 -6.04 7.31 2.26
CA ALA A 12 -6.67 7.30 3.58
C ALA A 12 -8.02 6.58 3.55
N ALA A 13 -8.86 6.85 2.55
CA ALA A 13 -10.15 6.18 2.38
C ALA A 13 -9.98 4.66 2.12
N LEU A 14 -8.99 4.26 1.31
CA LEU A 14 -8.68 2.84 1.06
C LEU A 14 -8.22 2.10 2.32
N LEU A 15 -7.50 2.79 3.22
CA LEU A 15 -6.91 2.19 4.42
C LEU A 15 -7.77 2.32 5.68
N GLN A 16 -8.89 3.06 5.62
CA GLN A 16 -9.72 3.39 6.78
C GLN A 16 -10.28 2.16 7.51
N GLU A 17 -10.62 1.10 6.78
CA GLU A 17 -11.13 -0.18 7.29
C GLU A 17 -10.25 -1.36 6.87
N ARG A 18 -8.92 -1.14 6.87
CA ARG A 18 -7.94 -2.10 6.32
C ARG A 18 -7.94 -3.48 7.00
N GLY A 19 -8.39 -3.60 8.25
CA GLY A 19 -8.40 -4.88 8.99
C GLY A 19 -7.03 -5.59 8.92
N ASP A 20 -7.02 -6.81 8.40
CA ASP A 20 -5.82 -7.65 8.27
C ASP A 20 -5.06 -7.47 6.94
N LEU A 21 -5.39 -6.45 6.14
CA LEU A 21 -4.74 -6.19 4.86
C LEU A 21 -3.22 -6.01 5.02
N LEU A 22 -2.45 -6.73 4.21
CA LEU A 22 -1.02 -6.51 4.05
C LEU A 22 -0.82 -5.48 2.94
N VAL A 23 -0.09 -4.40 3.22
CA VAL A 23 0.09 -3.29 2.27
C VAL A 23 1.54 -3.25 1.81
N VAL A 24 1.78 -3.45 0.51
CA VAL A 24 3.09 -3.25 -0.11
C VAL A 24 3.08 -1.92 -0.85
N ALA A 25 3.83 -0.94 -0.35
CA ALA A 25 3.88 0.39 -0.94
C ALA A 25 5.17 0.59 -1.73
N GLY A 26 5.02 1.00 -2.99
CA GLY A 26 6.10 1.30 -3.90
C GLY A 26 7.00 2.43 -3.43
N LEU A 27 8.22 2.45 -3.97
CA LEU A 27 9.23 3.44 -3.63
C LEU A 27 8.72 4.86 -3.85
N GLY A 28 8.96 5.70 -2.86
CA GLY A 28 8.69 7.13 -2.91
C GLY A 28 7.26 7.45 -2.52
N ALA A 29 6.53 8.06 -3.44
CA ALA A 29 5.29 8.75 -3.13
C ALA A 29 4.19 7.85 -2.51
N PRO A 30 4.00 6.58 -2.93
CA PRO A 30 3.06 5.64 -2.28
C PRO A 30 3.46 5.29 -0.84
N ALA A 31 4.75 5.03 -0.57
CA ALA A 31 5.24 4.74 0.77
C ALA A 31 4.94 5.87 1.76
N TYR A 32 5.10 7.13 1.32
CA TYR A 32 4.78 8.29 2.15
C TYR A 32 3.28 8.50 2.35
N ASP A 33 2.43 8.15 1.38
CA ASP A 33 0.97 8.28 1.55
C ASP A 33 0.43 7.25 2.53
N VAL A 34 0.95 6.02 2.51
CA VAL A 34 0.62 4.99 3.51
C VAL A 34 1.08 5.43 4.89
N ALA A 35 2.32 5.90 5.03
CA ALA A 35 2.84 6.40 6.30
C ALA A 35 2.03 7.60 6.84
N ALA A 36 1.48 8.45 5.96
CA ALA A 36 0.61 9.56 6.36
C ALA A 36 -0.73 9.10 6.97
N CYS A 37 -1.14 7.85 6.72
CA CYS A 37 -2.35 7.25 7.31
C CYS A 37 -2.10 6.63 8.69
N GLY A 38 -0.85 6.70 9.20
CA GLY A 38 -0.42 6.10 10.47
C GLY A 38 0.34 4.80 10.28
N ASP A 39 1.05 4.39 11.33
CA ASP A 39 1.90 3.20 11.30
C ASP A 39 1.09 1.89 11.47
N SER A 40 1.58 0.81 10.88
CA SER A 40 0.97 -0.51 10.96
C SER A 40 2.04 -1.58 10.86
N PRO A 41 1.99 -2.65 11.69
CA PRO A 41 2.90 -3.78 11.53
C PRO A 41 2.66 -4.57 10.22
N ARG A 42 1.59 -4.24 9.48
CA ARG A 42 1.21 -4.88 8.20
C ARG A 42 1.59 -4.04 6.97
N ASP A 43 2.22 -2.90 7.16
CA ASP A 43 2.66 -2.04 6.07
C ASP A 43 4.12 -2.34 5.71
N PHE A 44 4.41 -2.50 4.42
CA PHE A 44 5.72 -2.77 3.86
C PHE A 44 6.09 -1.70 2.83
N PRO A 45 6.53 -0.51 3.30
CA PRO A 45 7.01 0.57 2.42
C PRO A 45 8.40 0.25 1.86
N LEU A 46 8.53 0.33 0.54
CA LEU A 46 9.78 0.10 -0.15
C LEU A 46 10.67 1.36 -0.12
N TRP A 47 11.90 1.19 0.36
CA TRP A 47 12.96 2.21 0.32
C TRP A 47 13.99 1.97 -0.80
N GLY A 48 13.85 0.87 -1.54
CA GLY A 48 14.61 0.50 -2.73
C GLY A 48 13.76 -0.37 -3.67
N ALA A 49 14.37 -0.95 -4.71
CA ALA A 49 13.65 -1.81 -5.67
C ALA A 49 12.49 -1.09 -6.40
N MET A 50 12.78 0.01 -7.10
CA MET A 50 11.81 0.68 -7.96
C MET A 50 11.19 -0.33 -8.94
N GLY A 51 9.86 -0.40 -8.99
CA GLY A 51 9.11 -1.39 -9.78
C GLY A 51 8.92 -2.76 -9.12
N GLY A 52 9.51 -3.00 -7.94
CA GLY A 52 9.43 -4.28 -7.23
C GLY A 52 8.11 -4.55 -6.50
N ALA A 53 7.32 -3.51 -6.20
CA ALA A 53 6.12 -3.60 -5.37
C ALA A 53 5.11 -4.65 -5.87
N ALA A 54 4.85 -4.68 -7.19
CA ALA A 54 3.91 -5.62 -7.79
C ALA A 54 4.37 -7.07 -7.65
N MET A 55 5.63 -7.36 -7.93
CA MET A 55 6.17 -8.72 -7.83
C MET A 55 6.28 -9.19 -6.38
N ILE A 56 6.65 -8.31 -5.45
CA ILE A 56 6.66 -8.60 -4.01
C ILE A 56 5.24 -8.90 -3.52
N GLY A 57 4.27 -8.06 -3.88
CA GLY A 57 2.87 -8.26 -3.50
C GLY A 57 2.29 -9.55 -4.06
N LEU A 58 2.59 -9.88 -5.32
CA LEU A 58 2.17 -11.15 -5.92
C LEU A 58 2.78 -12.36 -5.20
N GLY A 59 4.09 -12.33 -4.94
CA GLY A 59 4.78 -13.39 -4.20
C GLY A 59 4.19 -13.57 -2.79
N LEU A 60 3.90 -12.48 -2.09
CA LEU A 60 3.27 -12.49 -0.77
C LEU A 60 1.87 -13.11 -0.82
N ALA A 61 1.04 -12.73 -1.79
CA ALA A 61 -0.30 -13.28 -1.95
C ALA A 61 -0.28 -14.79 -2.25
N LEU A 62 0.68 -15.25 -3.07
CA LEU A 62 0.87 -16.68 -3.36
C LEU A 62 1.36 -17.46 -2.13
N ALA A 63 2.27 -16.89 -1.34
CA ALA A 63 2.80 -17.52 -0.14
C ALA A 63 1.81 -17.53 1.04
N GLN A 64 0.92 -16.55 1.10
CA GLN A 64 -0.07 -16.35 2.17
C GLN A 64 -1.50 -16.27 1.57
N PRO A 65 -2.04 -17.38 1.04
CA PRO A 65 -3.27 -17.37 0.24
C PRO A 65 -4.54 -16.96 1.00
N GLN A 66 -4.48 -16.93 2.34
CA GLN A 66 -5.58 -16.51 3.20
C GLN A 66 -5.51 -15.01 3.55
N GLN A 67 -4.39 -14.34 3.26
CA GLN A 67 -4.20 -12.93 3.54
C GLN A 67 -4.54 -12.11 2.28
N ARG A 68 -5.18 -10.96 2.48
CA ARG A 68 -5.40 -9.99 1.40
C ARG A 68 -4.18 -9.09 1.29
N VAL A 69 -3.70 -8.88 0.07
CA VAL A 69 -2.54 -8.02 -0.22
C VAL A 69 -2.99 -6.85 -1.10
N LEU A 70 -2.68 -5.63 -0.68
CA LEU A 70 -2.80 -4.42 -1.48
C LEU A 70 -1.42 -3.98 -1.93
N VAL A 71 -1.26 -3.71 -3.22
CA VAL A 71 -0.06 -3.06 -3.77
C VAL A 71 -0.42 -1.63 -4.16
N LEU A 72 0.33 -0.66 -3.65
CA LEU A 72 0.22 0.76 -4.01
C LEU A 72 1.49 1.19 -4.76
N THR A 73 1.36 1.71 -5.99
CA THR A 73 2.48 2.15 -6.84
C THR A 73 2.30 3.56 -7.36
#